data_AF-A0A1Y4D369-F1
#
_entry.id   AF-A0A1Y4D369-F1
#
_cell.length_a   1.000
_cell.length_b   1.000
_cell.length_c   1.000
_cell.angle_alpha   90.00
_cell.angle_beta   90.00
_cell.angle_gamma   90.00
#
_symmetry.space_group_name_H-M   'P 1'
#
loop_
_entity.id
_entity.type
_entity.pdbx_description
1 polymer ?
#
loop_
_entity_poly.entity_id
_entity_poly.type
_entity_poly.pdbx_seq_one_letter_code
_entity_poly.pdbx_strand_id
1 'polypeptide(L)'
;MFDLETHIVHMKDVKNQKECFFISAELGQRCADALQGGLPMLGPASQLPAHISPCLGPDGKTFAYVLSRELWNEVKYDLRSGEKELFFKHGGVADEDLEDFREFLMHWDCDYDYSGKVHCPGCGTDTEDWRTDPGHPFVLSNANTGGLLVFQCSHCGATIRLKHFRDEVVCEHTMPYRP
;
A
#
# COMPACT_ATOMS: atom_id res chain seq x y z
N MET A 1 -5.27 19.55 -2.44
CA MET A 1 -4.58 19.76 -1.15
C MET A 1 -4.52 18.38 -0.52
N PHE A 2 -3.36 17.91 -0.08
CA PHE A 2 -3.29 16.58 0.56
C PHE A 2 -4.17 16.58 1.80
N ASP A 3 -4.91 15.50 1.99
CA ASP A 3 -5.71 15.24 3.17
C ASP A 3 -5.18 13.96 3.85
N LEU A 4 -5.86 13.51 4.91
CA LEU A 4 -5.45 12.34 5.69
C LEU A 4 -5.48 11.04 4.88
N GLU A 5 -6.24 10.99 3.79
CA GLU A 5 -6.47 9.79 2.98
C GLU A 5 -5.70 9.83 1.65
N THR A 6 -5.36 11.04 1.19
CA THR A 6 -4.78 11.30 -0.12
C THR A 6 -3.44 12.01 0.05
N HIS A 7 -2.36 11.23 0.03
CA HIS A 7 -0.98 11.71 0.03
C HIS A 7 -0.34 11.72 -1.36
N ILE A 8 -1.02 11.19 -2.38
CA ILE A 8 -0.61 11.16 -3.79
C ILE A 8 -1.68 11.83 -4.66
N VAL A 9 -1.28 12.84 -5.43
CA VAL A 9 -2.15 13.55 -6.37
C VAL A 9 -1.58 13.48 -7.78
N HIS A 10 -2.34 12.93 -8.70
CA HIS A 10 -2.00 12.94 -10.12
C HIS A 10 -2.68 14.13 -10.81
N MET A 11 -1.89 15.03 -11.40
CA MET A 11 -2.39 16.14 -12.19
C MET A 11 -2.01 15.97 -13.66
N LYS A 12 -3.00 16.15 -14.53
CA LYS A 12 -2.82 16.22 -15.98
C LYS A 12 -2.99 17.65 -16.45
N ASP A 13 -1.94 18.23 -17.03
CA ASP A 13 -2.07 19.48 -17.76
C ASP A 13 -2.73 19.19 -19.11
N VAL A 14 -4.01 19.56 -19.22
CA VAL A 14 -4.85 19.37 -20.41
C VAL A 14 -4.32 20.12 -21.63
N LYS A 15 -3.56 21.22 -21.43
CA LYS A 15 -3.03 22.04 -22.53
C LYS A 15 -1.70 21.53 -23.05
N ASN A 16 -0.85 20.98 -22.18
CA ASN A 16 0.51 20.57 -22.53
C ASN A 16 0.72 19.05 -22.58
N GLN A 17 -0.31 18.24 -22.30
CA GLN A 17 -0.22 16.77 -22.15
C GLN A 17 0.87 16.31 -21.17
N LYS A 18 1.25 17.16 -20.22
CA LYS A 18 2.23 16.83 -19.19
C LYS A 18 1.51 16.24 -17.99
N GLU A 19 1.94 15.04 -17.58
CA GLU A 19 1.51 14.38 -16.36
C GLU A 19 2.50 14.73 -15.25
N CYS A 20 2.01 15.26 -14.13
CA CYS A 20 2.80 15.55 -12.94
C CYS A 20 2.19 14.79 -11.75
N PHE A 21 3.05 14.13 -10.98
CA PHE A 21 2.64 13.39 -9.79
C PHE A 21 3.13 14.15 -8.56
N PHE A 22 2.21 14.55 -7.69
CA PHE A 22 2.53 15.23 -6.45
C PHE A 22 2.42 14.24 -5.30
N ILE A 23 3.41 14.21 -4.42
CA ILE A 23 3.36 13.47 -3.17
C ILE A 23 3.55 14.39 -1.97
N SER A 24 2.92 14.05 -0.84
CA SER A 24 3.09 14.77 0.41
C SER A 24 4.55 14.81 0.86
N ALA A 25 4.93 15.79 1.69
CA ALA A 25 6.29 15.88 2.22
C ALA A 25 6.73 14.61 2.97
N GLU A 26 5.82 13.96 3.70
CA GLU A 26 6.11 12.71 4.43
C GLU A 26 6.45 11.56 3.48
N LEU A 27 5.69 11.38 2.38
CA LEU A 27 6.02 10.39 1.35
C LEU A 27 7.28 10.76 0.56
N GLY A 28 7.45 12.06 0.29
CA GLY A 28 8.60 12.59 -0.45
C GLY A 28 9.92 12.33 0.27
N GLN A 29 9.94 12.46 1.59
CA GLN A 29 11.12 12.11 2.38
C GLN A 29 11.44 10.61 2.25
N ARG A 30 10.45 9.73 2.37
CA ARG A 30 10.66 8.27 2.21
C ARG A 30 11.16 7.91 0.81
N CYS A 31 10.63 8.56 -0.22
CA CYS A 31 11.10 8.39 -1.60
C CYS A 31 12.53 8.88 -1.77
N ALA A 32 12.87 10.04 -1.20
CA ALA A 32 14.23 10.57 -1.23
C ALA A 32 15.22 9.65 -0.49
N ASP A 33 14.83 9.11 0.66
CA ASP A 33 15.65 8.16 1.44
C ASP A 33 15.86 6.84 0.67
N ALA A 34 14.81 6.32 0.02
CA ALA A 34 14.89 5.12 -0.84
C ALA A 34 15.81 5.35 -2.05
N LEU A 35 15.79 6.54 -2.65
CA LEU A 35 16.67 6.92 -3.75
C LEU A 35 18.13 7.12 -3.29
N GLN A 36 18.36 7.57 -2.06
CA GLN A 36 19.69 7.75 -1.47
C GLN A 36 20.30 6.44 -0.93
N GLY A 37 19.47 5.44 -0.59
CA GLY A 37 19.86 4.15 -0.02
C GLY A 37 20.53 3.14 -0.96
N GLY A 38 20.68 3.46 -2.25
CA GLY A 38 21.51 2.70 -3.18
C GLY A 38 20.77 1.72 -4.09
N LEU A 39 20.36 2.21 -5.27
CA LEU A 39 20.43 1.42 -6.50
C LEU A 39 21.92 1.29 -6.87
N PRO A 40 22.50 0.07 -6.93
CA PRO A 40 23.91 -0.10 -7.26
C PRO A 40 24.09 0.03 -8.77
N MET A 41 23.95 1.22 -9.34
CA MET A 41 24.38 1.52 -10.72
C MET A 41 24.49 3.03 -11.05
N LEU A 42 24.39 3.93 -10.07
CA LEU A 42 24.59 5.36 -10.36
C LEU A 42 25.81 5.89 -9.58
N GLY A 43 26.77 6.37 -10.37
CA GLY A 43 28.06 6.88 -9.92
C GLY A 43 27.98 8.12 -9.01
N PRO A 44 29.13 8.70 -8.66
CA PRO A 44 29.29 9.54 -7.47
C PRO A 44 28.41 10.81 -7.51
N ALA A 45 27.45 10.86 -6.58
CA ALA A 45 27.06 12.00 -5.74
C ALA A 45 26.89 13.42 -6.33
N SER A 46 26.62 13.62 -7.63
CA SER A 46 26.40 14.98 -8.16
C SER A 46 25.28 15.16 -9.21
N GLN A 47 24.44 14.18 -9.52
CA GLN A 47 23.41 14.33 -10.57
C GLN A 47 22.13 13.50 -10.33
N LEU A 48 21.27 13.91 -9.40
CA LEU A 48 19.85 13.50 -9.39
C LEU A 48 18.88 14.71 -9.46
N PRO A 49 18.94 15.62 -10.46
CA PRO A 49 18.15 16.84 -10.42
C PRO A 49 16.88 16.82 -11.30
N ALA A 50 16.58 15.76 -12.06
CA ALA A 50 15.60 15.87 -13.15
C ALA A 50 14.22 15.21 -12.92
N HIS A 51 14.05 14.40 -11.87
CA HIS A 51 12.83 13.59 -11.74
C HIS A 51 12.05 13.76 -10.43
N ILE A 52 12.61 14.45 -9.44
CA ILE A 52 11.89 14.83 -8.22
C ILE A 52 12.23 16.27 -7.82
N SER A 53 11.22 17.10 -7.56
CA SER A 53 11.37 18.53 -7.26
C SER A 53 10.53 18.92 -6.04
N PRO A 54 11.09 19.60 -5.02
CA PRO A 54 10.32 20.04 -3.87
C PRO A 54 9.38 21.21 -4.24
N CYS A 55 8.17 21.20 -3.69
CA CYS A 55 7.28 22.35 -3.67
C CYS A 55 7.39 23.08 -2.34
N LEU A 56 7.81 24.34 -2.40
CA LEU A 56 8.01 25.20 -1.23
C LEU A 56 6.76 26.04 -0.95
N GLY A 57 6.38 26.09 0.32
CA GLY A 57 5.32 26.95 0.82
C GLY A 57 5.78 28.40 0.95
N PRO A 58 4.85 29.33 1.27
CA PRO A 58 5.17 30.73 1.52
C PRO A 58 6.18 30.93 2.67
N ASP A 59 6.27 29.97 3.58
CA ASP A 59 7.20 29.93 4.72
C ASP A 59 8.58 29.34 4.37
N GLY A 60 8.80 28.98 3.10
CA GLY A 60 10.03 28.36 2.61
C GLY A 60 10.18 26.88 2.99
N LYS A 61 9.18 26.26 3.63
CA LYS A 61 9.20 24.83 3.96
C LYS A 61 8.66 23.99 2.80
N THR A 62 9.23 22.81 2.60
CA THR A 62 8.71 21.85 1.63
C THR A 62 7.40 21.25 2.14
N PHE A 63 6.32 21.42 1.39
CA PHE A 63 5.02 20.81 1.72
C PHE A 63 4.68 19.63 0.80
N ALA A 64 5.34 19.52 -0.35
CA ALA A 64 5.12 18.46 -1.33
C ALA A 64 6.37 18.20 -2.17
N TYR A 65 6.37 17.10 -2.93
CA TYR A 65 7.33 16.84 -3.99
C TYR A 65 6.59 16.52 -5.29
N VAL A 66 7.14 16.98 -6.41
CA VAL A 66 6.69 16.65 -7.76
C VAL A 66 7.61 15.60 -8.34
N LEU A 67 7.05 14.52 -8.87
CA LEU A 67 7.76 13.49 -9.59
C LEU A 67 7.45 13.59 -11.08
N SER A 68 8.48 13.31 -11.89
CA SER A 68 8.28 13.03 -13.31
C SER A 68 7.60 11.67 -13.50
N ARG A 69 7.09 11.43 -14.70
CA ARG A 69 6.44 10.16 -15.05
C ARG A 69 7.38 8.96 -14.96
N GLU A 70 8.63 9.16 -15.34
CA GLU A 70 9.67 8.13 -15.31
C GLU A 70 9.91 7.66 -13.88
N LEU A 71 10.14 8.59 -12.94
CA LEU A 71 10.34 8.23 -11.55
C LEU A 71 9.06 7.65 -10.94
N TRP A 72 7.90 8.21 -11.24
CA TRP A 72 6.62 7.65 -10.79
C TRP A 72 6.46 6.18 -11.18
N ASN A 73 6.81 5.79 -12.41
CA ASN A 73 6.69 4.38 -12.83
C ASN A 73 7.55 3.43 -12.00
N GLU A 74 8.72 3.89 -11.53
CA GLU A 74 9.62 3.11 -10.69
C GLU A 74 9.10 2.99 -9.25
N VAL A 75 8.66 4.10 -8.65
CA VAL A 75 8.39 4.18 -7.20
C VAL A 75 6.91 4.14 -6.82
N LYS A 76 5.97 4.13 -7.77
CA LYS A 76 4.51 4.21 -7.48
C LYS A 76 4.00 3.15 -6.52
N TYR A 77 4.56 1.94 -6.51
CA TYR A 77 4.12 0.88 -5.60
C TYR A 77 4.59 1.15 -4.17
N ASP A 78 5.87 1.52 -4.01
CA ASP A 78 6.45 1.88 -2.71
C ASP A 78 5.77 3.13 -2.14
N LEU A 79 5.46 4.11 -2.99
CA LEU A 79 4.71 5.31 -2.59
C LEU A 79 3.27 4.99 -2.16
N ARG A 80 2.57 4.09 -2.88
CA ARG A 80 1.22 3.66 -2.50
C ARG A 80 1.21 2.82 -1.23
N SER A 81 2.22 1.97 -1.03
CA SER A 81 2.42 1.25 0.23
C SER A 81 2.64 2.26 1.36
N GLY A 82 3.54 3.23 1.16
CA GLY A 82 3.79 4.29 2.12
C GLY A 82 2.57 5.18 2.39
N GLU A 83 1.71 5.44 1.40
CA GLU A 83 0.47 6.21 1.56
C GLU A 83 -0.50 5.47 2.48
N LYS A 84 -0.67 4.16 2.28
CA LYS A 84 -1.48 3.32 3.18
C LYS A 84 -0.92 3.28 4.59
N GLU A 85 0.39 3.12 4.73
CA GLU A 85 1.03 3.15 6.06
C GLU A 85 0.81 4.50 6.77
N LEU A 86 0.91 5.62 6.05
CA LEU A 86 0.62 6.94 6.61
C LEU A 86 -0.86 7.10 6.98
N PHE A 87 -1.78 6.61 6.15
CA PHE A 87 -3.20 6.59 6.45
C PHE A 87 -3.47 5.86 7.78
N PHE A 88 -2.95 4.65 7.96
CA PHE A 88 -3.10 3.92 9.23
C PHE A 88 -2.40 4.61 10.40
N LYS A 89 -1.20 5.18 10.19
CA LYS A 89 -0.45 5.91 11.23
C LYS A 89 -1.21 7.15 11.72
N HIS A 90 -1.94 7.82 10.84
CA HIS A 90 -2.77 8.98 11.17
C HIS A 90 -4.17 8.61 11.69
N GLY A 91 -4.42 7.32 11.95
CA GLY A 91 -5.69 6.83 12.52
C GLY A 91 -6.80 6.61 11.49
N GLY A 92 -6.45 6.52 10.21
CA GLY A 92 -7.35 6.08 9.16
C GLY A 92 -7.84 4.66 9.42
N VAL A 93 -9.15 4.46 9.31
CA VAL A 93 -9.78 3.14 9.37
C VAL A 93 -9.99 2.70 7.94
N ALA A 94 -9.34 1.63 7.50
CA ALA A 94 -9.66 1.06 6.20
C ALA A 94 -11.11 0.62 6.19
N ASP A 95 -11.79 0.82 5.07
CA ASP A 95 -13.11 0.24 4.84
C ASP A 95 -12.91 -1.27 4.67
N GLU A 96 -12.80 -1.94 5.81
CA GLU A 96 -12.68 -3.39 5.89
C GLU A 96 -14.08 -3.98 5.97
N ASP A 97 -14.30 -5.09 5.26
CA ASP A 97 -15.57 -5.83 5.26
C ASP A 97 -15.77 -6.61 6.58
N LEU A 98 -15.69 -5.90 7.70
CA LEU A 98 -15.80 -6.46 9.05
C LEU A 98 -17.22 -6.96 9.34
N GLU A 99 -18.23 -6.40 8.67
CA GLU A 99 -19.61 -6.89 8.78
C GLU A 99 -19.76 -8.25 8.10
N ASP A 100 -19.30 -8.38 6.85
CA ASP A 100 -19.30 -9.66 6.14
C ASP A 100 -18.40 -10.70 6.82
N PHE A 101 -17.29 -10.27 7.43
CA PHE A 101 -16.44 -11.15 8.23
C PHE A 101 -17.15 -11.67 9.49
N ARG A 102 -17.94 -10.81 10.16
CA ARG A 102 -18.77 -11.26 11.30
C ARG A 102 -19.81 -12.28 10.85
N GLU A 103 -20.45 -12.06 9.70
CA GLU A 103 -21.40 -13.02 9.13
C GLU A 103 -20.71 -14.35 8.76
N PHE A 104 -19.53 -14.29 8.14
CA PHE A 104 -18.69 -15.45 7.86
C PHE A 104 -18.39 -16.28 9.12
N LEU A 105 -18.02 -15.63 10.24
CA LEU A 105 -17.77 -16.33 11.50
C LEU A 105 -19.06 -16.91 12.12
N MET A 106 -20.20 -16.23 11.96
CA MET A 106 -21.50 -16.76 12.42
C MET A 106 -21.92 -18.02 11.66
N HIS A 107 -21.53 -18.14 10.39
CA HIS A 107 -21.82 -19.27 9.51
C HIS A 107 -20.67 -20.27 9.39
N TRP A 108 -19.68 -20.21 10.29
CA TRP A 108 -18.52 -21.08 10.26
C TRP A 108 -18.91 -22.55 10.48
N ASP A 109 -18.67 -23.38 9.46
CA ASP A 109 -19.00 -24.82 9.46
C ASP A 109 -17.77 -25.76 9.36
N CYS A 110 -16.57 -25.19 9.35
CA CYS A 110 -15.34 -25.97 9.17
C CYS A 110 -15.00 -26.80 10.42
N ASP A 111 -14.32 -27.93 10.22
CA ASP A 111 -13.97 -28.88 11.29
C ASP A 111 -12.81 -28.39 12.18
N TYR A 112 -12.36 -27.14 11.99
CA TYR A 112 -11.26 -26.51 12.71
C TYR A 112 -11.63 -25.09 13.15
N ASP A 113 -10.97 -24.61 14.21
CA ASP A 113 -11.16 -23.24 14.70
C ASP A 113 -10.62 -22.22 13.68
N TYR A 114 -11.35 -21.11 13.51
CA TYR A 114 -10.88 -20.01 12.69
C TYR A 114 -9.55 -19.44 13.20
N SER A 115 -8.60 -19.23 12.29
CA SER A 115 -7.28 -18.65 12.56
C SER A 115 -7.16 -17.28 11.90
N GLY A 116 -6.81 -16.25 12.68
CA GLY A 116 -6.50 -14.90 12.18
C GLY A 116 -5.13 -14.77 11.51
N LYS A 117 -4.40 -15.88 11.33
CA LYS A 117 -3.07 -15.85 10.72
C LYS A 117 -3.16 -15.54 9.24
N VAL A 118 -2.38 -14.57 8.78
CA VAL A 118 -2.25 -14.24 7.36
C VAL A 118 -0.78 -14.15 7.00
N HIS A 119 -0.40 -14.82 5.91
CA HIS A 119 0.94 -14.79 5.36
C HIS A 119 0.88 -14.31 3.91
N CYS A 120 1.79 -13.41 3.53
CA CYS A 120 1.95 -12.94 2.16
C CYS A 120 2.96 -13.80 1.41
N PRO A 121 2.55 -14.62 0.43
CA PRO A 121 3.51 -15.41 -0.35
C PRO A 121 4.40 -14.56 -1.26
N GLY A 122 4.03 -13.30 -1.52
CA GLY A 122 4.74 -12.39 -2.41
C GLY A 122 5.97 -11.72 -1.80
N CYS A 123 5.87 -11.27 -0.54
CA CYS A 123 6.95 -10.54 0.15
C CYS A 123 7.38 -11.17 1.47
N GLY A 124 6.68 -12.21 1.94
CA GLY A 124 7.01 -12.91 3.17
C GLY A 124 6.47 -12.27 4.45
N THR A 125 5.86 -11.08 4.40
CA THR A 125 5.17 -10.49 5.56
C THR A 125 4.14 -11.47 6.12
N ASP A 126 4.04 -11.56 7.44
CA ASP A 126 3.10 -12.41 8.15
C ASP A 126 2.57 -11.72 9.41
N THR A 127 1.45 -12.22 9.91
CA THR A 127 0.85 -11.83 11.19
C THR A 127 0.19 -13.03 11.85
N GLU A 128 0.21 -13.04 13.18
CA GLU A 128 -0.48 -14.05 13.99
C GLU A 128 -2.00 -13.80 14.08
N ASP A 129 -2.42 -12.53 14.03
CA ASP A 129 -3.83 -12.15 13.98
C ASP A 129 -4.01 -10.76 13.34
N TRP A 130 -4.41 -10.75 12.07
CA TRP A 130 -4.58 -9.53 11.28
C TRP A 130 -5.53 -8.51 11.92
N ARG A 131 -6.48 -8.95 12.76
CA ARG A 131 -7.50 -8.11 13.41
C ARG A 131 -6.94 -7.27 14.55
N THR A 132 -5.84 -7.73 15.15
CA THR A 132 -5.25 -7.09 16.34
C THR A 132 -3.80 -6.68 16.13
N ASP A 133 -3.24 -6.93 14.94
CA ASP A 133 -1.89 -6.55 14.60
C ASP A 133 -1.76 -5.01 14.58
N PRO A 134 -0.90 -4.41 15.42
CA PRO A 134 -0.74 -2.96 15.48
C PRO A 134 -0.12 -2.38 14.20
N GLY A 135 0.60 -3.19 13.42
CA GLY A 135 1.15 -2.80 12.13
C GLY A 135 0.13 -2.90 10.99
N HIS A 136 -1.03 -3.52 11.23
CA HIS A 136 -2.11 -3.75 10.27
C HIS A 136 -1.58 -4.12 8.85
N PRO A 137 -0.72 -5.17 8.74
CA PRO A 137 -0.02 -5.49 7.50
C PRO A 137 -0.93 -6.04 6.41
N PHE A 138 -2.16 -6.44 6.76
CA PHE A 138 -3.18 -6.98 5.88
C PHE A 138 -4.49 -6.28 6.11
N VAL A 139 -5.07 -5.77 5.03
CA VAL A 139 -6.40 -5.15 5.02
C VAL A 139 -7.38 -6.14 4.44
N LEU A 140 -8.45 -6.46 5.17
CA LEU A 140 -9.53 -7.31 4.64
C LEU A 140 -10.34 -6.51 3.62
N SER A 141 -10.38 -6.99 2.37
CA SER A 141 -11.06 -6.31 1.25
C SER A 141 -12.26 -7.06 0.69
N ASN A 142 -12.53 -8.27 1.19
CA ASN A 142 -13.73 -9.06 0.91
C ASN A 142 -13.80 -10.22 1.90
N ALA A 143 -14.98 -10.47 2.45
CA ALA A 143 -15.32 -11.70 3.14
C ALA A 143 -16.67 -12.20 2.64
N ASN A 144 -16.87 -13.52 2.59
CA ASN A 144 -18.20 -14.07 2.36
C ASN A 144 -18.42 -15.41 3.07
N THR A 145 -19.69 -15.74 3.28
CA THR A 145 -20.15 -16.97 3.91
C THR A 145 -19.81 -18.25 3.12
N GLY A 146 -19.38 -18.12 1.86
CA GLY A 146 -18.89 -19.22 1.04
C GLY A 146 -17.46 -19.65 1.33
N GLY A 147 -16.84 -19.13 2.41
CA GLY A 147 -15.50 -19.53 2.83
C GLY A 147 -14.37 -18.67 2.25
N LEU A 148 -14.66 -17.58 1.53
CA LEU A 148 -13.61 -16.76 0.91
C LEU A 148 -13.30 -15.52 1.76
N LEU A 149 -12.03 -15.38 2.11
CA LEU A 149 -11.46 -14.13 2.64
C LEU A 149 -10.43 -13.59 1.64
N VAL A 150 -10.47 -12.29 1.39
CA VAL A 150 -9.53 -11.61 0.50
C VAL A 150 -8.85 -10.50 1.27
N PHE A 151 -7.52 -10.57 1.30
CA PHE A 151 -6.66 -9.59 1.94
C PHE A 151 -5.83 -8.85 0.90
N GLN A 152 -5.56 -7.58 1.18
CA GLN A 152 -4.53 -6.83 0.50
C GLN A 152 -3.33 -6.62 1.42
N CYS A 153 -2.16 -7.05 0.96
CA CYS A 153 -0.91 -6.82 1.68
C CYS A 153 -0.53 -5.33 1.60
N SER A 154 -0.38 -4.67 2.75
CA SER A 154 0.02 -3.25 2.82
C SER A 154 1.45 -3.04 2.36
N HIS A 155 2.33 -4.04 2.49
CA HIS A 155 3.74 -3.94 2.13
C HIS A 155 3.98 -4.04 0.62
N CYS A 156 3.55 -5.13 -0.02
CA CYS A 156 3.82 -5.36 -1.45
C CYS A 156 2.62 -5.13 -2.37
N GLY A 157 1.44 -4.85 -1.82
CA GLY A 157 0.21 -4.66 -2.58
C GLY A 157 -0.42 -5.95 -3.14
N ALA A 158 0.17 -7.12 -2.87
CA ALA A 158 -0.38 -8.40 -3.33
C ALA A 158 -1.79 -8.65 -2.78
N THR A 159 -2.64 -9.22 -3.61
CA THR A 159 -3.95 -9.73 -3.19
C THR A 159 -3.79 -11.18 -2.78
N ILE A 160 -4.15 -11.49 -1.54
CA ILE A 160 -4.10 -12.83 -0.94
C ILE A 160 -5.55 -13.29 -0.79
N ARG A 161 -5.86 -14.49 -1.26
CA ARG A 161 -7.19 -15.10 -1.18
C ARG A 161 -7.08 -16.38 -0.38
N LEU A 162 -7.73 -16.41 0.77
CA LEU A 162 -7.86 -17.59 1.61
C LEU A 162 -9.23 -18.20 1.34
N LYS A 163 -9.24 -19.40 0.79
CA LYS A 163 -10.45 -20.20 0.58
C LYS A 163 -10.50 -21.27 1.66
N HIS A 164 -11.44 -21.13 2.57
CA HIS A 164 -11.74 -22.08 3.61
C HIS A 164 -12.68 -23.14 3.06
N PHE A 165 -12.18 -24.36 3.00
CA PHE A 165 -12.96 -25.58 2.84
C PHE A 165 -13.13 -26.25 4.21
N ARG A 166 -14.01 -27.23 4.29
CA ARG A 166 -14.35 -27.90 5.56
C ARG A 166 -13.13 -28.49 6.27
N ASP A 167 -12.20 -29.04 5.51
CA ASP A 167 -11.02 -29.77 5.99
C ASP A 167 -9.67 -29.09 5.67
N GLU A 168 -9.66 -28.12 4.76
CA GLU A 168 -8.42 -27.44 4.35
C GLU A 168 -8.59 -25.94 4.08
N VAL A 169 -7.46 -25.23 4.05
CA VAL A 169 -7.40 -23.82 3.63
C VAL A 169 -6.49 -23.72 2.41
N VAL A 170 -7.03 -23.22 1.32
CA VAL A 170 -6.26 -22.96 0.09
C VAL A 170 -5.92 -21.47 0.02
N CYS A 171 -4.62 -21.17 -0.02
CA CYS A 171 -4.11 -19.82 -0.20
C CYS A 171 -3.72 -19.59 -1.66
N GLU A 172 -4.37 -18.62 -2.31
CA GLU A 172 -3.99 -18.10 -3.62
C GLU A 172 -3.47 -16.67 -3.47
N HIS A 173 -2.57 -16.24 -4.36
CA HIS A 173 -2.16 -14.84 -4.38
C HIS A 173 -1.97 -14.32 -5.81
N THR A 174 -2.07 -13.01 -5.96
CA THR A 174 -1.73 -12.30 -7.19
C THR A 174 -0.90 -11.09 -6.85
N MET A 175 0.27 -11.00 -7.47
CA MET A 175 1.11 -9.81 -7.38
C MET A 175 0.42 -8.65 -8.09
N PRO A 176 0.55 -7.41 -7.58
CA PRO A 176 0.07 -6.26 -8.32
C PRO A 176 0.75 -6.23 -9.69
N TYR A 177 -0.02 -5.97 -10.74
CA TYR A 177 0.53 -5.86 -12.10
C TYR A 177 1.63 -4.79 -12.12
N ARG A 178 2.86 -5.18 -12.47
CA ARG A 178 4.02 -4.30 -12.68
C ARG A 178 4.24 -4.17 -14.21
N PRO A 179 3.73 -3.11 -14.86
CA PRO A 179 4.00 -2.87 -16.28
C PRO A 179 5.46 -2.54 -16.54
#